data_AF-A0A1Y3YMW9-F1
#
_entry.id   AF-A0A1Y3YMW9-F1
#
_cell.length_a   1.000
_cell.length_b   1.000
_cell.length_c   1.000
_cell.angle_alpha   90.00
_cell.angle_beta   90.00
_cell.angle_gamma   90.00
#
_symmetry.space_group_name_H-M   'P 1'
#
loop_
_entity.id
_entity.type
_entity.pdbx_description
1 polymer ?
#
loop_
_entity_poly.entity_id
_entity_poly.type
_entity_poly.pdbx_seq_one_letter_code
_entity_poly.pdbx_strand_id
1 'polypeptide(L)'
;MDILSQNHFRNSTKNNEWLGTGVYFFAYAGHAKWWCSHARFANCETVILQAILEYRQEQLLDLDDPSTLAKVNLFVKTALEHANELGLSLGIVEFSSYSKEKRWNFTCNLVRKLMPEIGMITKTFFPNHSTPEPTRFPCAQRQICVSDHGIIMSVSEYKEVSCDESGFGLIPPEIYEFT
;
A
#
# COMPACT_ATOMS: atom_id res chain seq x y z
N MET A 1 -3.30 -25.22 -4.07
CA MET A 1 -3.88 -24.31 -3.05
C MET A 1 -4.57 -23.23 -3.83
N ASP A 2 -5.88 -23.15 -3.73
CA ASP A 2 -6.69 -22.28 -4.58
C ASP A 2 -7.22 -21.12 -3.72
N ILE A 3 -6.78 -19.90 -4.04
CA ILE A 3 -7.13 -18.67 -3.32
C ILE A 3 -8.63 -18.42 -3.43
N LEU A 4 -9.25 -18.76 -4.57
CA LEU A 4 -10.67 -18.50 -4.83
C LEU A 4 -11.57 -19.36 -3.96
N SER A 5 -11.30 -20.68 -3.88
CA SER A 5 -12.10 -21.57 -3.02
C SER A 5 -11.87 -21.35 -1.52
N GLN A 6 -10.69 -20.88 -1.11
CA GLN A 6 -10.35 -20.72 0.31
C GLN A 6 -10.58 -19.31 0.84
N ASN A 7 -10.77 -18.32 -0.04
CA ASN A 7 -10.76 -16.89 0.30
C ASN A 7 -9.56 -16.51 1.21
N HIS A 8 -8.41 -17.17 0.98
CA HIS A 8 -7.26 -17.09 1.88
C HIS A 8 -5.98 -16.79 1.11
N PHE A 9 -5.39 -15.64 1.41
CA PHE A 9 -4.10 -15.22 0.89
C PHE A 9 -2.99 -15.53 1.89
N ARG A 10 -1.80 -15.88 1.36
CA ARG A 10 -0.59 -15.94 2.18
C ARG A 10 -0.07 -14.54 2.43
N ASN A 11 0.29 -14.24 3.67
CA ASN A 11 0.94 -12.99 4.03
C ASN A 11 2.33 -12.91 3.40
N SER A 12 2.70 -11.73 2.89
CA SER A 12 4.11 -11.44 2.64
C SER A 12 4.81 -11.13 3.95
N THR A 13 5.93 -11.80 4.21
CA THR A 13 6.67 -11.77 5.48
C THR A 13 8.10 -11.25 5.33
N LYS A 14 8.46 -10.67 4.17
CA LYS A 14 9.81 -10.16 3.95
C LYS A 14 10.09 -8.95 4.84
N ASN A 15 11.36 -8.75 5.18
CA ASN A 15 11.82 -7.66 6.04
C ASN A 15 11.96 -6.31 5.32
N ASN A 16 11.58 -6.24 4.04
CA ASN A 16 11.64 -5.05 3.21
C ASN A 16 10.29 -4.72 2.56
N GLU A 17 9.18 -5.24 3.09
CA GLU A 17 7.84 -4.88 2.65
C GLU A 17 7.49 -3.46 3.10
N TRP A 18 7.02 -2.61 2.17
CA TRP A 18 6.79 -1.19 2.43
C TRP A 18 5.77 -0.90 3.53
N LEU A 19 4.73 -1.73 3.67
CA LEU A 19 3.64 -1.52 4.63
C LEU A 19 3.59 -2.66 5.66
N GLY A 20 4.75 -3.27 5.97
CA GLY A 20 4.87 -4.38 6.91
C GLY A 20 4.33 -5.72 6.38
N THR A 21 4.10 -6.65 7.28
CA THR A 21 3.62 -8.01 6.97
C THR A 21 2.11 -8.03 6.73
N GLY A 22 1.68 -8.67 5.64
CA GLY A 22 0.25 -8.78 5.29
C GLY A 22 0.03 -9.16 3.83
N VAL A 23 -1.23 -9.10 3.42
CA VAL A 23 -1.68 -9.30 2.04
C VAL A 23 -1.70 -7.95 1.33
N TYR A 24 -1.08 -7.87 0.16
CA TYR A 24 -0.92 -6.62 -0.59
C TYR A 24 -1.93 -6.53 -1.74
N PHE A 25 -2.58 -5.38 -1.85
CA PHE A 25 -3.48 -5.03 -2.92
C PHE A 25 -3.05 -3.70 -3.56
N PHE A 26 -3.36 -3.56 -4.85
CA PHE A 26 -3.37 -2.26 -5.51
C PHE A 26 -4.80 -1.74 -5.58
N ALA A 27 -4.98 -0.44 -5.38
CA ALA A 27 -6.30 0.18 -5.53
C ALA A 27 -6.84 0.13 -6.99
N TYR A 28 -5.95 -0.03 -7.98
CA TYR A 28 -6.30 -0.01 -9.39
C TYR A 28 -5.73 -1.24 -10.12
N ALA A 29 -6.57 -1.87 -10.95
CA ALA A 29 -6.19 -3.04 -11.74
C ALA A 29 -5.01 -2.78 -12.68
N GLY A 30 -4.85 -1.55 -13.21
CA GLY A 30 -3.69 -1.17 -14.04
C GLY A 30 -2.35 -1.38 -13.34
N HIS A 31 -2.26 -1.12 -12.03
CA HIS A 31 -1.04 -1.38 -11.27
C HIS A 31 -0.82 -2.88 -11.05
N ALA A 32 -1.88 -3.66 -10.85
CA ALA A 32 -1.78 -5.12 -10.80
C ALA A 32 -1.31 -5.70 -12.15
N LYS A 33 -1.83 -5.20 -13.28
CA LYS A 33 -1.38 -5.58 -14.63
C LYS A 33 0.10 -5.28 -14.85
N TRP A 34 0.55 -4.08 -14.51
CA TRP A 34 1.97 -3.71 -14.56
C TRP A 34 2.85 -4.60 -13.66
N TRP A 35 2.34 -4.98 -12.48
CA TRP A 35 3.04 -5.89 -11.60
C TRP A 35 3.20 -7.29 -12.19
N CYS A 36 2.16 -7.80 -12.85
CA CYS A 36 2.17 -9.08 -13.58
C CYS A 36 3.09 -9.06 -14.80
N SER A 37 3.31 -7.90 -15.43
CA SER A 37 4.21 -7.79 -16.60
C SER A 37 5.70 -7.83 -16.27
N HIS A 38 6.09 -7.95 -14.99
CA HIS A 38 7.50 -8.05 -14.59
C HIS A 38 8.14 -9.34 -15.09
N ALA A 39 9.42 -9.27 -15.47
CA ALA A 39 10.19 -10.40 -16.03
C ALA A 39 10.14 -11.68 -15.19
N ARG A 40 10.02 -11.57 -13.86
CA ARG A 40 9.89 -12.72 -12.95
C ARG A 40 8.64 -13.58 -13.19
N PHE A 41 7.65 -13.06 -13.91
CA PHE A 41 6.39 -13.74 -14.25
C PHE A 41 6.27 -14.05 -15.75
N ALA A 42 7.30 -13.77 -16.56
CA ALA A 42 7.21 -13.86 -18.03
C ALA A 42 6.83 -15.26 -18.56
N ASN A 43 7.14 -16.32 -17.78
CA ASN A 43 6.85 -17.71 -18.13
C ASN A 43 5.74 -18.32 -17.24
N CYS A 44 4.93 -17.48 -16.60
CA CYS A 44 3.84 -17.92 -15.75
C CYS A 44 2.51 -17.45 -16.34
N GLU A 45 1.52 -18.35 -16.32
CA GLU A 45 0.13 -17.90 -16.45
C GLU A 45 -0.23 -17.10 -15.19
N THR A 46 -0.70 -15.87 -15.39
CA THR A 46 -1.06 -14.97 -14.29
C THR A 46 -2.52 -14.58 -14.41
N VAL A 47 -3.20 -14.53 -13.27
CA VAL A 47 -4.56 -14.03 -13.13
C VAL A 47 -4.55 -12.84 -12.17
N ILE A 48 -5.41 -11.87 -12.43
CA ILE A 48 -5.64 -10.75 -11.51
C ILE A 48 -6.88 -11.07 -10.71
N LEU A 49 -6.75 -10.97 -9.39
CA LEU A 49 -7.85 -11.10 -8.46
C LEU A 49 -8.28 -9.70 -7.99
N GLN A 50 -9.58 -9.52 -7.79
CA GLN A 50 -10.16 -8.39 -7.09
C GLN A 50 -10.72 -8.86 -5.75
N ALA A 51 -10.74 -7.97 -4.76
CA ALA A 51 -11.26 -8.26 -3.43
C ALA A 51 -12.16 -7.13 -2.94
N ILE A 52 -13.17 -7.50 -2.14
CA ILE A 52 -13.96 -6.55 -1.35
C ILE A 52 -13.34 -6.48 0.05
N LEU A 53 -12.95 -5.27 0.47
CA LEU A 53 -12.38 -5.01 1.77
C LEU A 53 -13.40 -4.26 2.64
N GLU A 54 -13.75 -4.81 3.80
CA GLU A 54 -14.68 -4.20 4.75
C GLU A 54 -13.98 -4.01 6.09
N TYR A 55 -14.02 -2.80 6.63
CA TYR A 55 -13.30 -2.43 7.85
C TYR A 55 -14.00 -1.29 8.56
N ARG A 56 -13.80 -1.21 9.88
CA ARG A 56 -14.16 -0.05 10.69
C ARG A 56 -13.04 0.99 10.62
N GLN A 57 -13.38 2.27 10.80
CA GLN A 57 -12.43 3.37 10.62
C GLN A 57 -11.18 3.23 11.50
N GLU A 58 -11.33 2.73 12.73
CA GLU A 58 -10.23 2.47 13.66
C GLU A 58 -9.27 1.36 13.20
N GLN A 59 -9.68 0.51 12.27
CA GLN A 59 -8.84 -0.55 11.71
C GLN A 59 -7.96 -0.07 10.55
N LEU A 60 -8.23 1.14 10.02
CA LEU A 60 -7.48 1.75 8.93
C LEU A 60 -6.46 2.76 9.46
N LEU A 61 -5.20 2.54 9.09
CA LEU A 61 -4.14 3.54 9.19
C LEU A 61 -3.82 4.08 7.80
N ASP A 62 -4.36 5.25 7.46
CA ASP A 62 -4.07 5.92 6.19
C ASP A 62 -2.81 6.80 6.30
N LEU A 63 -1.71 6.35 5.72
CA LEU A 63 -0.45 7.10 5.72
C LEU A 63 -0.37 8.16 4.60
N ASP A 64 -1.41 8.30 3.78
CA ASP A 64 -1.55 9.46 2.89
C ASP A 64 -2.09 10.69 3.63
N ASP A 65 -2.79 10.52 4.75
CA ASP A 65 -3.15 11.63 5.63
C ASP A 65 -1.89 12.14 6.38
N PRO A 66 -1.47 13.39 6.17
CA PRO A 66 -0.31 13.96 6.84
C PRO A 66 -0.42 13.93 8.37
N SER A 67 -1.63 14.05 8.92
CA SER A 67 -1.85 14.03 10.36
C SER A 67 -1.59 12.65 10.96
N THR A 68 -2.06 11.60 10.30
CA THR A 68 -1.84 10.21 10.66
C THR A 68 -0.37 9.84 10.52
N LEU A 69 0.27 10.23 9.41
CA LEU A 69 1.71 10.00 9.21
C LEU A 69 2.57 10.68 10.29
N ALA A 70 2.25 11.93 10.67
CA ALA A 70 2.96 12.64 11.73
C ALA A 70 2.83 11.94 13.08
N LYS A 71 1.63 11.45 13.43
CA LYS A 71 1.41 10.67 14.67
C LYS A 71 2.23 9.38 14.69
N VAL A 72 2.26 8.63 13.60
CA VAL A 72 3.07 7.40 13.47
C VAL A 72 4.56 7.70 13.64
N ASN A 73 5.05 8.76 12.99
CA ASN A 73 6.45 9.15 13.12
C ASN A 73 6.83 9.53 14.56
N LEU A 74 5.96 10.30 15.24
CA LEU A 74 6.18 10.66 16.64
C LEU A 74 6.17 9.42 17.53
N PHE A 75 5.19 8.53 17.34
CA PHE A 75 5.07 7.28 18.08
C PHE A 75 6.33 6.41 17.97
N VAL A 76 6.80 6.15 16.74
CA VAL A 76 8.01 5.33 16.52
C VAL A 76 9.25 6.00 17.10
N LYS A 77 9.38 7.33 16.94
CA LYS A 77 10.49 8.08 17.53
C LYS A 77 10.52 7.89 19.05
N THR A 78 9.40 8.10 19.74
CA THR A 78 9.30 7.91 21.19
C THR A 78 9.59 6.48 21.62
N ALA A 79 9.11 5.48 20.86
CA ALA A 79 9.42 4.08 21.14
C ALA A 79 10.92 3.76 21.02
N LEU A 80 11.60 4.32 20.01
CA LEU A 80 13.05 4.13 19.81
C LEU A 80 13.89 4.90 20.84
N GLU A 81 13.46 6.10 21.25
CA GLU A 81 14.08 6.85 22.35
C GLU A 81 14.04 6.04 23.65
N HIS A 82 12.88 5.50 23.99
CA HIS A 82 12.71 4.67 25.18
C HIS A 82 13.52 3.37 25.10
N ALA A 83 13.56 2.71 23.94
CA ALA A 83 14.39 1.51 23.74
C ALA A 83 15.89 1.80 23.96
N ASN A 84 16.35 2.98 23.52
CA ASN A 84 17.72 3.44 23.72
C ASN A 84 18.04 3.71 25.20
N GLU A 85 17.11 4.32 25.95
CA GLU A 85 17.24 4.53 27.40
C GLU A 85 17.34 3.22 28.18
N LEU A 86 16.63 2.18 27.72
CA LEU A 86 16.68 0.84 28.29
C LEU A 86 17.92 0.02 27.86
N GLY A 87 18.79 0.58 27.02
CA GLY A 87 19.98 -0.11 26.51
C GLY A 87 19.67 -1.28 25.58
N LEU A 88 18.48 -1.30 24.96
CA LEU A 88 18.13 -2.30 23.95
C LEU A 88 18.92 -2.05 22.66
N SER A 89 19.25 -3.11 21.93
CA SER A 89 20.07 -3.02 20.71
C SER A 89 19.45 -2.12 19.64
N LEU A 90 18.11 -2.02 19.57
CA LEU A 90 17.42 -1.24 18.54
C LEU A 90 17.17 0.22 18.97
N GLY A 91 18.24 1.02 19.01
CA GLY A 91 18.17 2.48 19.23
C GLY A 91 18.00 3.29 17.94
N ILE A 92 17.77 4.62 18.08
CA ILE A 92 17.57 5.54 16.94
C ILE A 92 18.71 5.51 15.93
N VAL A 93 19.96 5.46 16.41
CA VAL A 93 21.15 5.48 15.55
C VAL A 93 21.18 4.25 14.64
N GLU A 94 20.99 3.06 15.20
CA GLU A 94 20.93 1.83 14.40
C GLU A 94 19.75 1.88 13.42
N PHE A 95 18.56 2.27 13.89
CA PHE A 95 17.37 2.35 13.05
C PHE A 95 17.57 3.29 11.85
N SER A 96 18.27 4.42 12.04
CA SER A 96 18.53 5.40 10.99
C SER A 96 19.45 4.87 9.87
N SER A 97 20.26 3.84 10.16
CA SER A 97 21.15 3.20 9.18
C SER A 97 20.41 2.25 8.22
N TYR A 98 19.17 1.87 8.53
CA TYR A 98 18.41 0.93 7.73
C TYR A 98 17.92 1.57 6.43
N SER A 99 17.81 0.76 5.37
CA SER A 99 17.20 1.17 4.11
C SER A 99 15.78 1.71 4.35
N LYS A 100 15.28 2.54 3.42
CA LYS A 100 13.95 3.14 3.55
C LYS A 100 12.88 2.07 3.73
N GLU A 101 12.95 1.01 2.95
CA GLU A 101 12.02 -0.14 2.96
C GLU A 101 12.04 -0.84 4.31
N LYS A 102 13.23 -1.10 4.87
CA LYS A 102 13.37 -1.74 6.18
C LYS A 102 12.81 -0.88 7.31
N ARG A 103 13.03 0.44 7.27
CA ARG A 103 12.47 1.38 8.26
C ARG A 103 10.94 1.41 8.19
N TRP A 104 10.39 1.46 6.98
CA TRP A 104 8.95 1.41 6.75
C TRP A 104 8.34 0.08 7.21
N ASN A 105 8.96 -1.05 6.86
CA ASN A 105 8.56 -2.38 7.29
C ASN A 105 8.47 -2.49 8.82
N PHE A 106 9.57 -2.11 9.50
CA PHE A 106 9.64 -2.13 10.95
C PHE A 106 8.58 -1.23 11.58
N THR A 107 8.44 0.00 11.09
CA THR A 107 7.46 0.99 11.58
C THR A 107 6.04 0.43 11.52
N CYS A 108 5.62 -0.08 10.37
CA CYS A 108 4.28 -0.63 10.18
C CYS A 108 4.03 -1.84 11.07
N ASN A 109 5.02 -2.72 11.20
CA ASN A 109 4.91 -3.91 12.05
C ASN A 109 4.89 -3.56 13.55
N LEU A 110 5.68 -2.56 13.98
CA LEU A 110 5.66 -2.06 15.36
C LEU A 110 4.31 -1.44 15.72
N VAL A 111 3.78 -0.60 14.83
CA VAL A 111 2.45 0.01 14.97
C VAL A 111 1.39 -1.08 15.16
N ARG A 112 1.31 -2.08 14.26
CA ARG A 112 0.35 -3.19 14.39
C ARG A 112 0.54 -4.03 15.65
N LYS A 113 1.77 -4.18 16.13
CA LYS A 113 2.05 -4.93 17.36
C LYS A 113 1.54 -4.22 18.61
N LEU A 114 1.56 -2.88 18.60
CA LEU A 114 1.20 -2.06 19.76
C LEU A 114 -0.23 -1.49 19.68
N MET A 115 -0.80 -1.43 18.48
CA MET A 115 -2.17 -1.04 18.16
C MET A 115 -2.82 -2.18 17.35
N PRO A 116 -3.20 -3.29 18.02
CA PRO A 116 -3.69 -4.50 17.36
C PRO A 116 -5.05 -4.32 16.66
N GLU A 117 -5.76 -3.22 16.92
CA GLU A 117 -6.96 -2.83 16.21
C GLU A 117 -6.70 -2.50 14.73
N ILE A 118 -5.47 -2.07 14.39
CA ILE A 118 -5.08 -1.72 13.02
C ILE A 118 -4.93 -3.00 12.20
N GLY A 119 -5.96 -3.31 11.41
CA GLY A 119 -5.99 -4.44 10.48
C GLY A 119 -5.52 -4.09 9.07
N MET A 120 -5.43 -2.80 8.71
CA MET A 120 -5.12 -2.35 7.36
C MET A 120 -4.30 -1.05 7.35
N ILE A 121 -3.30 -0.97 6.48
CA ILE A 121 -2.47 0.22 6.27
C ILE A 121 -2.50 0.59 4.78
N THR A 122 -2.68 1.88 4.45
CA THR A 122 -2.62 2.36 3.06
C THR A 122 -1.56 3.44 2.85
N LYS A 123 -0.94 3.44 1.67
CA LYS A 123 -0.07 4.53 1.23
C LYS A 123 0.00 4.61 -0.29
N THR A 124 0.04 5.83 -0.81
CA THR A 124 0.34 6.13 -2.21
C THR A 124 1.83 6.36 -2.42
N PHE A 125 2.43 5.58 -3.31
CA PHE A 125 3.84 5.68 -3.69
C PHE A 125 3.99 6.27 -5.08
N PHE A 126 5.06 7.01 -5.31
CA PHE A 126 5.42 7.53 -6.63
C PHE A 126 6.62 6.73 -7.14
N PRO A 127 6.45 5.78 -8.07
CA PRO A 127 7.56 5.00 -8.60
C PRO A 127 8.52 5.92 -9.35
N ASN A 128 9.82 5.74 -9.10
CA ASN A 128 10.90 6.48 -9.76
C ASN A 128 11.02 6.19 -11.28
N HIS A 129 10.18 5.30 -11.82
CA HIS A 129 10.24 4.83 -13.22
C HIS A 129 9.33 5.61 -14.18
N SER A 130 8.78 6.75 -13.75
CA SER A 130 8.13 7.67 -14.68
C SER A 130 9.22 8.27 -15.55
N THR A 131 9.30 7.86 -16.82
CA THR A 131 10.09 8.60 -17.81
C THR A 131 9.68 10.08 -17.74
N PRO A 132 10.65 11.02 -17.78
CA PRO A 132 10.34 12.44 -17.76
C PRO A 132 9.68 12.83 -19.10
N GLU A 133 8.40 12.50 -19.25
CA GLU A 133 7.56 13.10 -20.28
C GLU A 133 6.97 14.40 -19.70
N PRO A 134 7.13 15.54 -20.39
CA PRO A 134 6.80 16.86 -19.86
C PRO A 134 5.31 17.08 -19.54
N THR A 135 4.42 16.19 -20.01
CA THR A 135 2.97 16.31 -19.90
C THR A 135 2.31 15.25 -19.03
N ARG A 136 3.06 14.25 -18.52
CA ARG A 136 2.47 13.16 -17.74
C ARG A 136 2.49 13.47 -16.25
N PHE A 137 1.30 13.55 -15.66
CA PHE A 137 1.14 13.45 -14.21
C PHE A 137 1.81 12.17 -13.72
N PRO A 138 2.59 12.22 -12.62
CA PRO A 138 3.29 11.04 -12.12
C PRO A 138 2.28 9.95 -11.76
N CYS A 139 2.54 8.74 -12.21
CA CYS A 139 1.66 7.60 -11.96
C CYS A 139 1.78 7.18 -10.49
N ALA A 140 0.82 7.60 -9.67
CA ALA A 140 0.81 7.34 -8.24
C ALA A 140 0.17 5.97 -7.95
N GLN A 141 0.90 5.11 -7.24
CA GLN A 141 0.47 3.76 -6.91
C GLN A 141 0.00 3.67 -5.46
N ARG A 142 -1.32 3.69 -5.25
CA ARG A 142 -1.91 3.38 -3.94
C ARG A 142 -1.83 1.89 -3.65
N GLN A 143 -1.04 1.55 -2.64
CA GLN A 143 -0.91 0.20 -2.11
C GLN A 143 -1.68 0.08 -0.79
N ILE A 144 -2.24 -1.09 -0.58
CA ILE A 144 -3.05 -1.44 0.59
C ILE A 144 -2.44 -2.72 1.16
N CYS A 145 -2.11 -2.73 2.45
CA CYS A 145 -1.61 -3.91 3.16
C CYS A 145 -2.59 -4.29 4.25
N VAL A 146 -3.18 -5.48 4.12
CA VAL A 146 -4.16 -6.05 5.04
C VAL A 146 -3.46 -7.10 5.89
N SER A 147 -3.40 -6.89 7.21
CA SER A 147 -2.84 -7.84 8.18
C SER A 147 -3.92 -8.66 8.90
N ASP A 148 -5.15 -8.15 8.95
CA ASP A 148 -6.32 -8.88 9.46
C ASP A 148 -7.12 -9.46 8.29
N HIS A 149 -7.06 -10.78 8.09
CA HIS A 149 -7.81 -11.47 7.04
C HIS A 149 -9.32 -11.32 7.15
N GLY A 150 -9.85 -10.98 8.34
CA GLY A 150 -11.28 -10.70 8.53
C GLY A 150 -11.79 -9.50 7.72
N ILE A 151 -10.88 -8.62 7.25
CA ILE A 151 -11.21 -7.49 6.38
C ILE A 151 -11.48 -7.94 4.93
N ILE A 152 -10.99 -9.11 4.53
CA ILE A 152 -11.08 -9.61 3.14
C ILE A 152 -12.38 -10.41 2.99
N MET A 153 -13.46 -9.73 2.60
CA MET A 153 -14.81 -10.31 2.59
C MET A 153 -15.03 -11.32 1.47
N SER A 154 -14.53 -11.01 0.28
CA SER A 154 -14.68 -11.87 -0.89
C SER A 154 -13.59 -11.59 -1.91
N VAL A 155 -13.24 -12.62 -2.68
CA VAL A 155 -12.29 -12.55 -3.78
C VAL A 155 -12.91 -13.14 -5.03
N SER A 156 -12.67 -12.51 -6.17
CA SER A 156 -13.05 -13.03 -7.48
C SER A 156 -11.98 -12.71 -8.50
N GLU A 157 -12.02 -13.36 -9.67
CA GLU A 157 -11.21 -12.93 -10.80
C GLU A 157 -11.65 -11.54 -11.27
N TYR A 158 -10.67 -10.68 -11.57
CA TYR A 158 -10.91 -9.40 -12.19
C TYR A 158 -11.22 -9.60 -13.68
N LYS A 159 -12.32 -9.02 -14.15
CA LYS A 159 -12.69 -8.97 -15.56
C LYS A 159 -12.69 -7.53 -16.01
N GLU A 160 -11.95 -7.23 -17.07
CA GLU A 160 -11.95 -5.90 -17.66
C GLU A 160 -13.31 -5.63 -18.29
N VAL A 161 -13.92 -4.52 -17.90
CA VAL A 161 -15.14 -4.03 -18.53
C VAL A 161 -14.70 -3.25 -19.76
N SER A 162 -15.11 -3.67 -20.96
CA SER A 162 -14.89 -2.85 -22.16
C SER A 162 -15.70 -1.57 -22.03
N CYS A 163 -15.01 -0.43 -21.94
CA CYS A 163 -15.64 0.86 -22.16
C CYS A 163 -15.77 1.06 -23.67
N ASP A 164 -16.98 1.25 -24.18
CA ASP A 164 -17.17 1.83 -25.50
C ASP A 164 -16.52 3.22 -25.51
N GLU A 165 -15.68 3.51 -26.51
CA GLU A 165 -14.83 4.71 -26.62
C GLU A 165 -15.62 6.04 -26.81
N SER A 166 -16.88 6.12 -26.40
CA SER A 166 -17.76 7.28 -26.61
C SER A 166 -17.71 8.35 -25.51
N GLY A 167 -16.87 8.18 -24.49
CA GLY A 167 -16.95 8.94 -23.23
C GLY A 167 -16.02 10.17 -23.06
N PHE A 168 -15.08 10.45 -23.96
CA PHE A 168 -14.31 11.70 -23.89
C PHE A 168 -15.08 12.83 -24.59
N GLY A 169 -16.21 13.23 -23.99
CA GLY A 169 -16.86 14.48 -24.34
C GLY A 169 -15.91 15.63 -24.04
N LEU A 170 -15.49 16.36 -25.08
CA LEU A 170 -14.82 17.65 -24.94
C LEU A 170 -15.74 18.57 -24.13
N ILE A 171 -15.41 18.80 -22.86
CA ILE A 171 -16.03 19.85 -22.06
C ILE A 171 -15.62 21.17 -22.71
N PRO A 172 -16.55 22.01 -23.20
CA PRO A 172 -16.19 23.29 -23.78
C PRO A 172 -15.57 24.18 -22.69
N PRO A 173 -14.60 25.05 -23.04
CA PRO A 173 -13.89 25.85 -22.07
C PRO A 173 -14.82 26.92 -21.51
N GLU A 174 -15.39 26.70 -20.34
CA GLU A 174 -15.87 27.78 -19.50
C GLU A 174 -14.64 28.48 -18.92
N ILE A 175 -14.39 29.69 -19.42
CA ILE A 175 -13.38 30.61 -18.94
C ILE A 175 -13.75 30.99 -17.50
N TYR A 176 -13.01 30.49 -16.52
CA TYR A 176 -13.04 31.04 -15.17
C TYR A 176 -12.08 32.23 -15.13
N GLU A 177 -12.61 33.44 -15.24
CA GLU A 177 -11.90 34.65 -14.82
C GLU A 177 -11.81 34.64 -13.29
N PHE A 178 -10.60 34.48 -12.76
CA PHE A 178 -10.32 34.79 -11.37
C PHE A 178 -10.08 36.29 -11.26
N THR A 179 -11.06 37.02 -10.71
CA THR A 179 -10.85 38.35 -10.12
C THR A 179 -10.38 38.22 -8.68
#